data_AF-U1GUM7-F1
#
_entry.id   AF-U1GUM7-F1
#
_cell.length_a   1.000
_cell.length_b   1.000
_cell.length_c   1.000
_cell.angle_alpha   90.00
_cell.angle_beta   90.00
_cell.angle_gamma   90.00
#
_symmetry.space_group_name_H-M   'P 1'
#
loop_
_entity.id
_entity.type
_entity.pdbx_description
1 polymer ?
#
loop_
_entity_poly.entity_id
_entity_poly.type
_entity_poly.pdbx_seq_one_letter_code
_entity_poly.pdbx_strand_id
1 'polypeptide(L)'
;MVEMLKNENRQYDETVIKALLYSISLFPIGTYVYLSNGETAQVIDVNPDNPKNPIVQLLGEKDADGAPKTLQTDDNDIKIMRPIDKQELEDVMKSLTQRESGEAQPAQTGK
;
A
#
# COMPACT_ATOMS: atom_id res chain seq x y z
N MET A 1 9.58 15.95 10.63
CA MET A 1 8.23 15.58 10.17
C MET A 1 7.15 15.99 11.19
N VAL A 2 7.18 15.49 12.43
CA VAL A 2 6.23 15.94 13.48
C VAL A 2 6.38 17.44 13.81
N GLU A 3 7.60 18.00 13.68
CA GLU A 3 7.84 19.44 13.83
C GLU A 3 7.11 20.30 12.78
N MET A 4 6.79 19.78 11.59
CA MET A 4 6.03 20.52 10.57
C MET A 4 4.54 20.62 10.90
N LEU A 5 4.04 19.79 11.82
CA LEU A 5 2.67 19.83 12.33
C LEU A 5 2.52 20.81 13.52
N LYS A 6 3.64 21.38 14.00
CA LYS A 6 3.63 22.38 15.07
C LYS A 6 3.23 23.72 14.45
N ASN A 7 1.97 24.10 14.64
CA ASN A 7 1.50 25.44 14.28
C ASN A 7 2.19 26.49 15.18
N GLU A 8 2.54 27.66 14.63
CA GLU A 8 3.32 28.70 15.34
C GLU A 8 2.67 29.19 16.66
N ASN A 9 1.39 28.87 16.88
CA ASN A 9 0.60 29.25 18.05
C ASN A 9 0.24 28.10 19.02
N ARG A 10 0.84 26.91 18.89
CA ARG A 10 0.51 25.72 19.75
C ARG A 10 -1.00 25.40 19.84
N GLN A 11 -1.74 25.60 18.76
CA GLN A 11 -3.20 25.36 18.74
C GLN A 11 -3.60 23.90 18.92
N TYR A 12 -2.65 22.97 18.78
CA TYR A 12 -2.88 21.54 18.86
C TYR A 12 -1.96 20.92 19.91
N ASP A 13 -2.50 19.94 20.64
CA ASP A 13 -1.72 19.12 21.55
C ASP A 13 -0.80 18.19 20.76
N GLU A 14 0.50 18.26 21.03
CA GLU A 14 1.50 17.47 20.33
C GLU A 14 1.32 15.96 20.55
N THR A 15 0.86 15.55 21.73
CA THR A 15 0.56 14.16 22.07
C THR A 15 -0.59 13.64 21.24
N VAL A 16 -1.64 14.46 21.08
CA VAL A 16 -2.82 14.10 20.28
C VAL A 16 -2.47 13.99 18.80
N ILE A 17 -1.71 14.95 18.25
CA ILE A 17 -1.24 14.88 16.86
C ILE A 17 -0.40 13.63 16.63
N LYS A 18 0.56 13.35 17.53
CA LYS A 18 1.38 12.14 17.45
C LYS A 18 0.51 10.90 17.49
N ALA A 19 -0.38 10.78 18.46
CA ALA A 19 -1.28 9.64 18.57
C ALA A 19 -2.09 9.42 17.29
N LEU A 20 -2.61 10.48 16.68
CA LEU A 20 -3.33 10.41 15.40
C LEU A 20 -2.43 9.91 14.28
N LEU A 21 -1.24 10.49 14.12
CA LEU A 21 -0.28 10.11 13.07
C LEU A 21 0.16 8.65 13.21
N TYR A 22 0.45 8.20 14.43
CA TYR A 22 0.85 6.82 14.70
C TYR A 22 -0.30 5.81 14.53
N SER A 23 -1.54 6.24 14.72
CA SER A 23 -2.73 5.37 14.60
C SER A 23 -3.27 5.29 13.17
N ILE A 24 -3.20 6.36 12.40
CA ILE A 24 -3.78 6.46 11.05
C ILE A 24 -2.72 6.34 9.96
N SER A 25 -1.42 6.44 10.30
CA SER A 25 -0.32 6.61 9.35
C SER A 25 -0.44 7.93 8.55
N LEU A 26 0.63 8.30 7.85
CA LEU A 26 0.55 9.31 6.79
C LEU A 26 -0.26 8.80 5.58
N PHE A 27 -0.30 7.47 5.42
CA PHE A 27 -1.04 6.79 4.36
C PHE A 27 -2.11 5.92 5.03
N PRO A 28 -3.37 6.38 5.08
CA PRO A 28 -4.43 5.67 5.76
C PRO A 28 -4.65 4.25 5.21
N ILE A 29 -4.96 3.31 6.08
CA ILE A 29 -5.41 1.97 5.70
C ILE A 29 -6.56 2.08 4.68
N GLY A 30 -6.48 1.27 3.64
CA GLY A 30 -7.40 1.27 2.50
C GLY A 30 -6.98 2.18 1.35
N THR A 31 -5.98 3.05 1.53
CA THR A 31 -5.41 3.87 0.45
C THR A 31 -4.68 2.99 -0.56
N TYR A 32 -4.93 3.22 -1.84
CA TYR A 32 -4.17 2.60 -2.92
C TYR A 32 -2.98 3.47 -3.31
N VAL A 33 -1.82 2.86 -3.51
CA VAL A 33 -0.55 3.55 -3.69
C VAL A 33 0.28 2.95 -4.82
N TYR A 34 1.06 3.81 -5.48
CA TYR A 34 2.04 3.42 -6.48
C TYR A 34 3.42 3.36 -5.83
N LEU A 35 4.13 2.25 -6.03
CA LEU A 35 5.40 1.94 -5.37
C LEU A 35 6.60 2.27 -6.27
N SER A 36 7.78 2.43 -5.67
CA SER A 36 9.04 2.76 -6.38
C SER A 36 9.46 1.68 -7.38
N ASN A 37 9.05 0.43 -7.19
CA ASN A 37 9.32 -0.70 -8.08
C ASN A 37 8.32 -0.79 -9.25
N GLY A 38 7.37 0.14 -9.36
CA GLY A 38 6.37 0.19 -10.42
C GLY A 38 5.11 -0.64 -10.13
N GLU A 39 5.04 -1.30 -8.98
CA GLU A 39 3.85 -2.04 -8.57
C GLU A 39 2.79 -1.13 -7.93
N THR A 40 1.58 -1.66 -7.84
CA THR A 40 0.45 -1.00 -7.16
C THR A 40 0.02 -1.83 -5.97
N ALA A 41 -0.33 -1.16 -4.87
CA ALA A 41 -0.62 -1.82 -3.61
C ALA A 41 -1.74 -1.11 -2.85
N GLN A 42 -2.35 -1.81 -1.89
CA GLN A 42 -3.26 -1.23 -0.91
C GLN A 42 -2.57 -1.18 0.46
N VAL A 43 -2.69 -0.07 1.18
CA VAL A 43 -2.26 0.00 2.58
C VAL A 43 -3.19 -0.85 3.44
N ILE A 44 -2.64 -1.81 4.16
CA ILE A 44 -3.42 -2.75 4.99
C ILE A 44 -3.15 -2.60 6.48
N ASP A 45 -1.99 -2.05 6.85
CA ASP A 45 -1.64 -1.84 8.25
C ASP A 45 -0.61 -0.70 8.38
N VAL A 46 -0.48 -0.16 9.58
CA VAL A 46 0.47 0.90 9.92
C VAL A 46 1.80 0.29 10.39
N ASN A 47 2.89 1.04 10.25
CA ASN A 47 4.11 0.78 10.99
C ASN A 47 4.20 1.78 12.16
N PRO A 48 3.96 1.36 13.41
CA PRO A 48 3.97 2.26 14.57
C PRO A 48 5.32 2.91 14.82
N ASP A 49 6.42 2.25 14.47
CA ASP A 49 7.77 2.80 14.64
C ASP A 49 8.08 3.88 13.59
N ASN A 50 7.48 3.74 12.40
CA ASN A 50 7.68 4.67 11.31
C ASN A 50 6.41 4.85 10.46
N PRO A 51 5.48 5.75 10.87
CA PRO A 51 4.17 5.90 10.23
C PRO A 51 4.19 6.34 8.78
N LYS A 52 5.33 6.79 8.23
CA LYS A 52 5.47 7.12 6.81
C LYS A 52 5.65 5.86 5.93
N ASN A 53 5.91 4.72 6.57
CA ASN A 53 6.29 3.45 5.96
C ASN A 53 5.29 2.35 6.36
N PRO A 54 4.04 2.38 5.91
CA PRO A 54 3.04 1.37 6.28
C PRO A 54 3.34 -0.01 5.67
N ILE A 55 2.55 -1.01 6.07
CA ILE A 55 2.51 -2.33 5.45
C ILE A 55 1.48 -2.28 4.31
N VAL A 56 1.87 -2.81 3.14
CA VAL A 56 1.03 -2.81 1.94
C VAL A 56 0.85 -4.22 1.38
N GLN A 57 -0.30 -4.44 0.75
CA GLN A 57 -0.62 -5.65 -0.01
C GLN A 57 -0.54 -5.33 -1.50
N LEU A 58 0.26 -6.09 -2.25
CA LEU A 58 0.39 -5.94 -3.69
C LEU A 58 -0.90 -6.36 -4.42
N LEU A 59 -1.30 -5.60 -5.43
CA LEU A 59 -2.49 -5.90 -6.22
C LEU A 59 -2.16 -6.94 -7.30
N GLY A 60 -2.90 -8.06 -7.29
CA GLY A 60 -2.76 -9.14 -8.27
C GLY A 60 -1.62 -10.12 -7.99
N GLU A 61 -0.83 -9.89 -6.95
CA GLU A 61 0.26 -10.76 -6.54
C GLU A 61 -0.15 -11.62 -5.32
N LYS A 62 0.25 -12.89 -5.35
CA LYS A 62 0.02 -13.84 -4.26
C LYS A 62 1.31 -14.57 -3.93
N ASP A 63 1.47 -14.93 -2.66
CA ASP A 63 2.54 -15.83 -2.24
C ASP A 63 2.28 -17.26 -2.73
N ALA A 64 3.27 -18.14 -2.56
CA ALA A 64 3.20 -19.54 -3.01
C ALA A 64 2.00 -20.30 -2.41
N ASP A 65 1.57 -19.92 -1.20
CA ASP A 65 0.42 -20.50 -0.50
C ASP A 65 -0.92 -19.90 -0.95
N GLY A 66 -0.93 -18.98 -1.92
CA GLY A 66 -2.11 -18.31 -2.45
C GLY A 66 -2.62 -17.14 -1.60
N ALA A 67 -1.97 -16.86 -0.46
CA ALA A 67 -2.23 -15.68 0.35
C ALA A 67 -1.86 -14.39 -0.42
N PRO A 68 -2.55 -13.27 -0.19
CA PRO A 68 -2.16 -12.00 -0.80
C PRO A 68 -0.74 -11.60 -0.39
N LYS A 69 0.08 -11.20 -1.37
CA LYS A 69 1.47 -10.85 -1.10
C LYS A 69 1.57 -9.50 -0.39
N THR A 70 2.19 -9.48 0.77
CA THR A 70 2.36 -8.27 1.59
C THR A 70 3.82 -7.87 1.72
N LEU A 71 4.10 -6.59 1.84
CA LEU A 71 5.45 -6.06 2.05
C LEU A 71 5.44 -4.87 3.00
N GLN A 72 6.53 -4.74 3.76
CA GLN A 72 6.84 -3.58 4.57
C GLN A 72 7.52 -2.53 3.67
N THR A 73 6.98 -1.32 3.61
CA THR A 73 7.64 -0.21 2.90
C THR A 73 8.78 0.36 3.72
N ASP A 74 9.77 0.97 3.07
CA ASP A 74 10.88 1.66 3.73
C ASP A 74 11.51 2.77 2.87
N ASP A 75 12.57 3.41 3.38
CA ASP A 75 13.26 4.50 2.69
C ASP A 75 14.39 4.06 1.74
N ASN A 76 14.66 2.76 1.60
CA ASN A 76 15.81 2.24 0.86
C ASN A 76 15.41 1.37 -0.33
N ASP A 77 14.37 0.56 -0.20
CA ASP A 77 13.96 -0.46 -1.16
C ASP A 77 12.61 -0.10 -1.79
N ILE A 78 11.52 -0.28 -1.03
CA ILE A 78 10.15 -0.06 -1.52
C ILE A 78 9.51 1.17 -0.87
N LYS A 79 9.39 2.23 -1.66
CA LYS A 79 8.80 3.51 -1.24
C LYS A 79 7.41 3.69 -1.81
N ILE A 80 6.55 4.35 -1.04
CA ILE A 80 5.31 4.92 -1.57
C ILE A 80 5.65 6.19 -2.34
N MET A 81 5.37 6.19 -3.64
CA MET A 81 5.62 7.34 -4.51
C MET A 81 4.46 8.33 -4.47
N ARG A 82 3.22 7.81 -4.53
CA ARG A 82 1.99 8.61 -4.49
C ARG A 82 0.76 7.74 -4.21
N PRO A 83 -0.35 8.33 -3.72
CA PRO A 83 -1.66 7.70 -3.81
C PRO A 83 -2.11 7.56 -5.27
N ILE A 84 -2.95 6.56 -5.50
CA ILE A 84 -3.61 6.28 -6.77
C ILE A 84 -5.06 6.73 -6.65
N ASP A 85 -5.60 7.34 -7.70
CA ASP A 85 -7.01 7.74 -7.72
C ASP A 85 -7.96 6.59 -8.12
N LYS A 86 -9.26 6.86 -8.03
CA LYS A 86 -10.27 5.84 -8.33
C LYS A 86 -10.23 5.35 -9.79
N GLN A 87 -9.97 6.25 -10.73
CA GLN A 87 -9.99 5.91 -12.15
C GLN A 87 -8.77 5.06 -12.52
N GLU A 88 -7.59 5.44 -12.02
CA GLU A 88 -6.37 4.65 -12.14
C GLU A 88 -6.54 3.26 -11.49
N LEU A 89 -7.16 3.18 -10.32
CA LEU A 89 -7.45 1.92 -9.66
C LEU A 89 -8.36 1.01 -10.51
N GLU A 90 -9.43 1.56 -11.07
CA GLU A 90 -10.32 0.80 -11.95
C GLU A 90 -9.57 0.21 -13.16
N ASP A 91 -8.65 0.98 -13.75
CA ASP A 91 -7.86 0.53 -14.89
C ASP A 91 -6.84 -0.55 -14.51
N VAL A 92 -6.21 -0.43 -13.34
CA VAL A 92 -5.37 -1.49 -12.76
C VAL A 92 -6.18 -2.78 -12.59
N MET A 93 -7.36 -2.70 -11.95
CA MET A 93 -8.21 -3.87 -11.68
C MET A 93 -8.70 -4.56 -12.96
N LYS A 94 -9.06 -3.78 -14.00
CA LYS A 94 -9.40 -4.32 -15.33
C LYS A 94 -8.21 -5.07 -15.94
N SER A 95 -7.00 -4.51 -15.83
CA SER A 95 -5.79 -5.13 -16.39
C SER A 95 -5.43 -6.44 -15.70
N LEU A 96 -5.61 -6.53 -14.38
CA LEU A 96 -5.35 -7.75 -13.60
C LEU A 96 -6.33 -8.88 -13.97
N THR A 97 -7.62 -8.56 -14.09
CA THR A 97 -8.67 -9.53 -14.46
C THR A 97 -8.41 -10.15 -15.85
N GLN A 98 -7.87 -9.37 -16.79
CA GLN A 98 -7.50 -9.83 -18.13
C GLN A 98 -6.29 -10.76 -18.14
N ARG A 99 -5.36 -10.62 -17.18
CA ARG A 99 -4.21 -11.53 -17.03
C ARG A 99 -4.65 -12.90 -16.51
N GLU A 100 -5.48 -12.92 -15.46
CA GLU A 100 -5.95 -14.18 -14.85
C GLU A 100 -6.79 -15.04 -15.82
N SER A 101 -7.53 -14.41 -16.75
CA SER A 101 -8.33 -15.13 -17.75
C SER A 101 -7.52 -15.66 -18.95
N GLY A 102 -6.25 -15.28 -19.07
CA GLY A 102 -5.31 -15.80 -20.09
C GLY A 102 -4.55 -17.07 -19.69
N GLU A 103 -4.44 -17.39 -18.39
CA GLU A 103 -3.65 -18.51 -17.87
C GLU A 103 -4.42 -19.83 -17.67
N ALA A 104 -5.73 -19.86 -17.93
CA ALA A 104 -6.55 -21.07 -17.83
C ALA A 104 -6.49 -21.93 -19.12
N GLN A 105 -5.33 -22.55 -19.41
CA GLN A 105 -5.27 -23.73 -20.28
C GLN A 105 -4.74 -24.94 -19.48
N PRO A 106 -5.54 -26.01 -19.31
CA PRO A 106 -5.13 -27.15 -18.50
C PRO A 106 -4.06 -27.95 -19.24
N ALA A 107 -2.99 -28.27 -18.52
CA ALA A 107 -2.02 -29.30 -18.88
C ALA A 107 -2.77 -30.59 -19.23
N GLN A 108 -2.75 -30.96 -20.51
CA GLN A 108 -3.27 -32.23 -20.98
C GLN A 108 -2.38 -33.35 -20.41
N THR A 109 -2.96 -34.15 -19.51
CA THR A 109 -2.40 -35.41 -19.03
C THR A 109 -2.16 -36.33 -20.22
N GLY A 110 -0.89 -36.68 -20.44
CA GLY A 110 -0.45 -37.62 -21.45
C GLY A 110 -1.09 -39.00 -21.27
N LYS A 111 -1.45 -39.60 -22.40
CA LYS A 111 -1.84 -41.00 -22.52
C LYS A 111 -0.70 -41.79 -23.13
#